data_AF-A0A842MQ36-F1
#
_entry.id   AF-A0A842MQ36-F1
#
_cell.length_a   1.000
_cell.length_b   1.000
_cell.length_c   1.000
_cell.angle_alpha   90.00
_cell.angle_beta   90.00
_cell.angle_gamma   90.00
#
_symmetry.space_group_name_H-M   'P 1'
#
loop_
_entity.id
_entity.type
_entity.pdbx_description
1 polymer ?
#
loop_
_entity_poly.entity_id
_entity_poly.type
_entity_poly.pdbx_seq_one_letter_code
_entity_poly.pdbx_strand_id
1 'polypeptide(L)' 'MKRDSIYLQHVLDAILNIEKFLEGVTKEEFLKNVEKQYAVLRGLEIIGEAVKNLSHYAFNR' A
#
# COMPACT_ATOMS: atom_id res chain seq x y z
N MET A 1 -10.45 -15.79 8.48
CA MET A 1 -10.84 -14.74 9.45
C MET A 1 -9.65 -14.13 10.19
N LYS A 2 -9.01 -14.82 11.18
CA LYS A 2 -7.83 -14.24 11.89
C LYS A 2 -6.62 -13.94 11.01
N ARG A 3 -6.45 -14.67 9.90
CA ARG A 3 -5.38 -14.43 8.93
C ARG A 3 -5.69 -13.24 8.01
N ASP A 4 -6.94 -13.10 7.56
CA ASP A 4 -7.36 -11.97 6.73
C ASP A 4 -7.22 -10.64 7.47
N SER A 5 -7.53 -10.62 8.78
CA SER A 5 -7.33 -9.42 9.59
C SER A 5 -5.86 -8.95 9.63
N ILE A 6 -4.89 -9.87 9.55
CA ILE A 6 -3.47 -9.51 9.48
C ILE A 6 -3.16 -8.85 8.13
N TYR A 7 -3.65 -9.42 7.02
CA TYR A 7 -3.45 -8.83 5.70
C TYR A 7 -4.17 -7.49 5.54
N LEU A 8 -5.39 -7.36 6.09
CA LEU A 8 -6.11 -6.09 6.12
C LEU A 8 -5.35 -5.04 6.96
N GLN A 9 -4.71 -5.46 8.06
CA GLN A 9 -3.84 -4.57 8.82
C GLN A 9 -2.63 -4.12 8.00
N HIS A 10 -1.96 -5.02 7.27
CA HIS A 10 -0.86 -4.63 6.38
C HIS A 10 -1.29 -3.63 5.30
N VAL A 11 -2.49 -3.81 4.74
CA VAL A 11 -3.07 -2.86 3.78
C VAL A 11 -3.27 -1.49 4.45
N LEU A 12 -3.89 -1.46 5.63
CA LEU A 12 -4.14 -0.22 6.37
C LEU A 12 -2.82 0.50 6.71
N ASP A 13 -1.84 -0.22 7.24
CA ASP A 13 -0.54 0.34 7.60
C ASP A 13 0.19 0.91 6.38
N ALA A 14 0.13 0.23 5.23
CA ALA A 14 0.72 0.71 3.99
C ALA A 14 0.03 1.98 3.47
N ILE A 15 -1.30 2.07 3.55
CA ILE A 15 -2.07 3.27 3.18
C ILE A 15 -1.65 4.45 4.07
N LEU A 16 -1.65 4.27 5.40
CA LEU A 16 -1.28 5.32 6.34
C LEU A 16 0.15 5.82 6.13
N ASN A 17 1.08 4.92 5.79
CA ASN A 17 2.45 5.30 5.45
C ASN A 17 2.51 6.11 4.15
N ILE A 18 1.78 5.71 3.10
CA ILE A 18 1.71 6.46 1.85
C ILE A 18 1.16 7.87 2.09
N GLU A 19 0.07 7.99 2.85
CA GLU A 19 -0.53 9.28 3.19
C GLU A 19 0.47 10.17 3.94
N LYS A 20 1.17 9.61 4.95
CA LYS A 20 2.23 10.32 5.68
C LYS A 20 3.40 10.73 4.79
N PHE A 21 3.78 9.91 3.81
CA PHE A 21 4.83 10.27 2.86
C PHE A 21 4.40 11.41 1.94
N LEU A 22 3.12 11.52 1.62
CA LEU A 22 2.58 12.54 0.71
C LEU A 22 2.08 13.80 1.43
N GLU A 23 1.98 13.77 2.76
CA GLU A 23 1.54 14.91 3.56
C GLU A 23 2.39 16.16 3.29
N GLY A 24 1.74 17.25 2.87
CA GLY A 24 2.39 18.51 2.54
C GLY A 24 3.26 18.50 1.28
N VAL A 25 3.26 17.40 0.51
CA VAL A 25 4.07 17.27 -0.71
C VAL A 25 3.23 17.64 -1.93
N THR A 26 3.70 18.62 -2.69
CA THR A 26 3.08 18.96 -3.98
C THR A 26 3.42 17.92 -5.05
N LYS A 27 2.64 17.91 -6.13
CA LYS A 27 2.87 17.01 -7.26
C LYS A 27 4.25 17.22 -7.88
N GLU A 28 4.69 18.46 -8.05
CA GLU A 28 5.97 18.81 -8.63
C GLU A 28 7.14 18.34 -7.76
N GLU A 29 7.03 18.46 -6.43
CA GLU A 29 8.03 17.96 -5.47
C GLU A 29 8.08 16.44 -5.48
N PHE A 30 6.93 15.77 -5.53
CA PHE A 30 6.86 14.31 -5.65
C PHE A 30 7.52 13.81 -6.94
N LEU A 31 7.22 14.42 -8.09
CA LEU A 31 7.77 14.03 -9.38
C LEU A 31 9.29 14.21 -9.48
N LYS A 32 9.87 15.12 -8.69
CA LYS A 32 11.33 15.33 -8.61
C LYS A 32 12.01 14.47 -7.55
N ASN A 33 11.27 13.85 -6.64
CA ASN A 33 11.81 13.06 -5.55
C ASN A 33 11.64 11.55 -5.82
N VAL A 34 12.68 10.95 -6.40
CA VAL A 34 12.73 9.53 -6.76
C VAL A 34 12.61 8.63 -5.52
N GLU A 35 13.24 8.99 -4.40
CA GLU A 35 13.15 8.21 -3.16
C GLU A 35 11.71 8.12 -2.64
N LYS A 36 10.98 9.25 -2.66
CA LYS A 36 9.58 9.30 -2.26
C LYS A 36 8.67 8.53 -3.22
N GLN A 37 8.98 8.54 -4.51
CA GLN A 37 8.28 7.68 -5.50
C GLN A 37 8.47 6.20 -5.19
N TYR A 38 9.70 5.78 -4.87
CA TYR A 38 9.98 4.39 -4.46
C TYR A 38 9.28 4.02 -3.15
N ALA A 39 9.20 4.94 -2.18
CA ALA A 39 8.48 4.72 -0.93
C ALA A 39 6.98 4.48 -1.17
N VAL A 40 6.35 5.29 -2.04
CA VAL A 40 4.94 5.11 -2.42
C VAL A 40 4.74 3.82 -3.22
N LEU A 41 5.61 3.54 -4.20
CA LEU A 41 5.58 2.31 -4.98
C LEU A 41 5.65 1.07 -4.08
N ARG A 42 6.56 1.08 -3.10
CA ARG A 42 6.70 -0.03 -2.16
C ARG A 42 5.45 -0.23 -1.30
N GLY A 43 4.81 0.85 -0.86
CA GLY A 43 3.52 0.78 -0.17
C GLY A 43 2.44 0.11 -1.02
N LEU A 44 2.35 0.46 -2.31
CA LEU A 44 1.41 -0.15 -3.25
C LEU A 44 1.69 -1.64 -3.49
N GLU A 45 2.96 -2.04 -3.56
CA GLU A 45 3.35 -3.45 -3.67
C GLU A 45 2.89 -4.27 -2.45
N ILE A 46 3.11 -3.74 -1.23
CA ILE A 46 2.69 -4.39 0.02
C ILE A 46 1.17 -4.57 0.05
N ILE A 47 0.42 -3.54 -0.37
CA ILE A 47 -1.05 -3.63 -0.48
C ILE A 47 -1.43 -4.75 -1.45
N GLY A 48 -0.83 -4.78 -2.65
CA GLY A 48 -1.12 -5.80 -3.65
C GLY A 48 -0.79 -7.22 -3.19
N GLU A 49 0.31 -7.39 -2.45
CA GLU A 49 0.70 -8.67 -1.86
C GLU A 49 -0.28 -9.11 -0.77
N ALA A 50 -0.65 -8.22 0.16
CA ALA A 50 -1.58 -8.51 1.23
C ALA A 50 -2.97 -8.90 0.68
N VAL A 51 -3.47 -8.17 -0.33
CA VAL A 51 -4.76 -8.43 -0.97
C VAL A 51 -4.79 -9.81 -1.65
N LYS A 52 -3.71 -10.23 -2.33
CA LYS A 52 -3.62 -11.57 -2.96
C LYS A 52 -3.73 -12.72 -1.97
N ASN A 53 -3.38 -12.50 -0.70
CA ASN A 53 -3.38 -13.53 0.33
C ASN A 53 -4.68 -13.58 1.16
N LEU A 54 -5.67 -12.75 0.84
CA LEU A 54 -7.00 -12.83 1.45
C LEU A 54 -7.70 -14.12 1.02
N SER A 55 -8.32 -14.81 1.98
CA SER A 55 -8.88 -16.16 1.82
C SER A 55 -10.05 -16.30 0.82
N HIS A 56 -10.45 -15.21 0.16
CA HIS A 56 -11.50 -15.18 -0.87
C HIS A 56 -11.06 -14.39 -2.13
N TYR A 57 -9.75 -14.26 -2.40
CA TYR A 57 -9.29 -13.61 -3.64
C TYR A 57 -9.48 -14.50 -4.89
N ALA A 58 -9.90 -15.76 -4.71
CA ALA A 58 -10.43 -16.58 -5.80
C ALA A 58 -11.83 -16.07 -6.18
N PHE A 59 -11.88 -15.06 -7.05
CA PHE A 59 -13.03 -14.94 -7.93
C PHE A 59 -13.15 -16.27 -8.67
N ASN A 60 -14.29 -16.95 -8.52
CA ASN A 60 -14.66 -18.10 -9.33
C ASN A 60 -14.18 -17.88 -10.78
N ARG A 61 -13.20 -18.70 -11.19
CA ARG A 61 -12.94 -18.99 -12.60
C ARG A 61 -13.63 -20.29 -12.94
#